data_AF-A0A1A7BGH9-F1
#
_entry.id   AF-A0A1A7BGH9-F1
#
_cell.length_a   1.000
_cell.length_b   1.000
_cell.length_c   1.000
_cell.angle_alpha   90.00
_cell.angle_beta   90.00
_cell.angle_gamma   90.00
#
_symmetry.space_group_name_H-M   'P 1'
#
loop_
_entity.id
_entity.type
_entity.pdbx_description
1 polymer ?
#
loop_
_entity_poly.entity_id
_entity_poly.type
_entity_poly.pdbx_seq_one_letter_code
_entity_poly.pdbx_strand_id
1 'polypeptide(L)'
;MTREAYLIAGIVGIAVLAGDAWASNPAWTRYSASASGSTDARACAAARDKAAAHARAHLGLNLGQCRCQPAAEGQNRTCRINYEILTKE
;
A
#
# COMPACT_ATOMS: atom_id res chain seq x y z
N MET A 1 -39.12 33.53 27.35
CA MET A 1 -37.99 33.41 26.39
C MET A 1 -37.91 31.96 25.94
N THR A 2 -37.51 31.75 24.68
CA THR A 2 -36.97 30.52 24.04
C THR A 2 -36.12 29.64 24.97
N ARG A 3 -35.84 28.34 24.77
CA ARG A 3 -36.14 27.28 23.78
C ARG A 3 -35.66 25.95 24.44
N GLU A 4 -36.03 24.72 24.07
CA GLU A 4 -36.94 24.13 23.07
C GLU A 4 -37.32 22.70 23.57
N ALA A 5 -38.07 21.91 22.78
CA ALA A 5 -38.21 20.47 22.97
C ALA A 5 -37.87 19.74 21.66
N TYR A 6 -37.08 18.67 21.72
CA TYR A 6 -36.87 17.75 20.59
C TYR A 6 -37.31 16.34 20.96
N LEU A 7 -38.52 16.00 20.54
CA LEU A 7 -38.93 14.62 20.29
C LEU A 7 -38.19 14.13 19.04
N ILE A 8 -37.55 12.96 19.09
CA ILE A 8 -37.27 12.19 17.88
C ILE A 8 -37.90 10.80 18.08
N ALA A 9 -38.97 10.56 17.34
CA ALA A 9 -39.66 9.28 17.30
C ALA A 9 -38.78 8.22 16.62
N GLY A 10 -38.97 6.96 17.01
CA GLY A 10 -38.20 5.84 16.45
C GLY A 10 -38.57 5.51 15.01
N ILE A 11 -37.58 5.01 14.26
CA ILE A 11 -37.79 4.21 13.06
C ILE A 11 -36.94 2.94 13.21
N VAL A 12 -37.60 1.79 13.34
CA VAL A 12 -36.94 0.48 13.24
C VAL A 12 -36.67 0.21 11.76
N GLY A 13 -35.44 0.44 11.33
CA GLY A 13 -34.98 0.16 9.97
C GLY A 13 -34.27 -1.20 9.89
N ILE A 14 -35.01 -2.27 9.57
CA ILE A 14 -34.41 -3.54 9.15
C ILE A 14 -33.92 -3.38 7.71
N ALA A 15 -32.66 -2.98 7.54
CA ALA A 15 -32.00 -2.93 6.23
C ALA A 15 -31.37 -4.31 5.93
N VAL A 16 -32.05 -5.10 5.11
CA VAL A 16 -31.60 -6.43 4.69
C VAL A 16 -31.49 -6.46 3.16
N LEU A 17 -30.33 -6.90 2.68
CA LEU A 17 -30.00 -7.22 1.28
C LEU A 17 -29.91 -6.04 0.28
N ALA A 18 -28.71 -5.47 0.18
CA ALA A 18 -28.02 -5.45 -1.10
C ALA A 18 -26.64 -6.10 -0.89
N GLY A 19 -26.46 -7.29 -1.43
CA GLY A 19 -25.12 -7.86 -1.59
C GLY A 19 -24.47 -7.17 -2.78
N ASP A 20 -23.95 -5.95 -2.56
CA ASP A 20 -23.18 -5.27 -3.59
C ASP A 20 -21.98 -6.14 -3.93
N ALA A 21 -22.03 -6.82 -5.07
CA ALA A 21 -20.84 -7.29 -5.74
C ALA A 21 -20.14 -6.04 -6.29
N TRP A 22 -19.40 -5.34 -5.42
CA TRP A 22 -18.50 -4.27 -5.82
C TRP A 22 -17.60 -4.86 -6.90
N ALA A 23 -17.74 -4.37 -8.13
CA ALA A 23 -16.84 -4.73 -9.20
C ALA A 23 -15.48 -4.14 -8.83
N SER A 24 -14.62 -4.98 -8.24
CA SER A 24 -13.29 -4.65 -7.74
C SER A 24 -12.43 -4.06 -8.84
N ASN A 25 -12.54 -2.75 -9.04
CA ASN A 25 -11.81 -2.03 -10.08
C ASN A 25 -10.32 -2.12 -9.74
N PRO A 26 -9.50 -2.70 -10.62
CA PRO A 26 -8.11 -2.96 -10.27
C PRO A 26 -7.35 -1.63 -10.16
N ALA A 27 -6.89 -1.32 -8.94
CA ALA A 27 -6.28 -0.05 -8.58
C ALA A 27 -4.77 -0.19 -8.35
N TRP A 28 -4.00 0.81 -8.75
CA TRP A 28 -2.55 0.86 -8.48
C TRP A 28 -2.29 1.56 -7.14
N THR A 29 -1.91 0.78 -6.12
CA THR A 29 -1.53 1.30 -4.81
C THR A 29 -0.02 1.45 -4.69
N ARG A 30 0.46 2.60 -4.19
CA ARG A 30 1.89 2.89 -4.00
C ARG A 30 2.43 2.34 -2.69
N TYR A 31 3.58 1.69 -2.78
CA TYR A 31 4.35 1.17 -1.66
C TYR A 31 5.83 1.53 -1.81
N SER A 32 6.62 1.18 -0.79
CA SER A 32 8.07 1.25 -0.88
C SER A 32 8.73 0.14 -0.10
N ALA A 33 9.84 -0.39 -0.62
CA ALA A 33 10.64 -1.41 0.03
C ALA A 33 12.07 -0.90 0.19
N SER A 34 12.63 -1.09 1.39
CA SER A 34 14.03 -0.78 1.68
C SER A 34 14.79 -2.07 2.00
N ALA A 35 16.04 -2.13 1.56
CA ALA A 35 16.98 -3.19 1.90
C ALA A 35 18.40 -2.63 1.98
N SER A 36 19.27 -3.34 2.68
CA SER A 36 20.68 -2.96 2.87
C SER A 36 21.58 -4.06 2.31
N GLY A 37 22.76 -3.69 1.83
CA GLY A 37 23.73 -4.63 1.28
C GLY A 37 25.12 -4.02 1.08
N SER A 38 26.11 -4.87 0.83
CA SER A 38 27.51 -4.43 0.69
C SER A 38 27.77 -3.54 -0.53
N THR A 39 26.87 -3.53 -1.51
CA THR A 39 26.90 -2.69 -2.71
C THR A 39 25.49 -2.21 -3.06
N ASP A 40 25.38 -1.08 -3.78
CA ASP A 40 24.09 -0.55 -4.24
C ASP A 40 23.31 -1.56 -5.08
N ALA A 41 24.01 -2.28 -5.97
CA ALA A 41 23.41 -3.34 -6.79
C ALA A 41 22.75 -4.45 -5.93
N ARG A 42 23.41 -4.90 -4.85
CA ARG A 42 22.87 -5.92 -3.93
C ARG A 42 21.70 -5.38 -3.11
N ALA A 43 21.81 -4.17 -2.59
CA ALA A 43 20.74 -3.53 -1.83
C ALA A 43 19.50 -3.24 -2.70
N CYS A 44 19.68 -2.78 -3.94
CA CYS A 44 18.60 -2.60 -4.90
C CYS A 44 17.97 -3.93 -5.35
N ALA A 45 18.77 -4.99 -5.55
CA ALA A 45 18.23 -6.33 -5.85
C ALA A 45 17.33 -6.82 -4.69
N ALA A 46 17.83 -6.81 -3.46
CA ALA A 46 17.06 -7.20 -2.28
C ALA A 46 15.80 -6.33 -2.06
N ALA A 47 15.84 -5.05 -2.40
CA ALA A 47 14.66 -4.17 -2.35
C ALA A 47 13.62 -4.54 -3.42
N ARG A 48 14.06 -4.88 -4.63
CA ARG A 48 13.19 -5.42 -5.71
C ARG A 48 12.60 -6.77 -5.35
N ASP A 49 13.38 -7.67 -4.75
CA ASP A 49 12.91 -8.99 -4.31
C ASP A 49 11.79 -8.87 -3.25
N LYS A 50 11.88 -7.90 -2.35
CA LYS A 50 10.80 -7.58 -1.39
C LYS A 50 9.53 -7.10 -2.08
N ALA A 51 9.63 -6.21 -3.07
CA ALA A 51 8.47 -5.75 -3.83
C ALA A 51 7.86 -6.86 -4.70
N ALA A 52 8.69 -7.69 -5.34
CA ALA A 52 8.26 -8.87 -6.07
C ALA A 52 7.57 -9.89 -5.14
N ALA A 53 8.10 -10.12 -3.94
CA ALA A 53 7.49 -10.98 -2.95
C ALA A 53 6.12 -10.48 -2.48
N HIS A 54 5.97 -9.16 -2.26
CA HIS A 54 4.69 -8.54 -1.95
C HIS A 54 3.70 -8.73 -3.12
N ALA A 55 4.12 -8.41 -4.35
CA ALA A 55 3.29 -8.48 -5.54
C ALA A 55 2.78 -9.89 -5.92
N ARG A 56 3.34 -10.98 -5.38
CA ARG A 56 2.89 -12.36 -5.66
C ARG A 56 1.42 -12.62 -5.30
N ALA A 57 0.85 -11.86 -4.37
CA ALA A 57 -0.56 -11.96 -3.98
C ALA A 57 -1.50 -11.09 -4.84
N HIS A 58 -0.98 -10.39 -5.86
CA HIS A 58 -1.68 -9.33 -6.57
C HIS A 58 -1.56 -9.47 -8.10
N LEU A 59 -2.22 -8.58 -8.86
CA LEU A 59 -2.34 -8.72 -10.32
C LEU A 59 -1.15 -8.18 -11.12
N GLY A 60 -0.35 -7.32 -10.53
CA GLY A 60 0.70 -6.60 -11.25
C GLY A 60 1.65 -5.86 -10.33
N LEU A 61 2.84 -5.59 -10.87
CA LEU A 61 3.92 -4.87 -10.19
C LEU A 61 4.53 -3.87 -11.17
N ASN A 62 4.60 -2.60 -10.76
CA ASN A 62 5.36 -1.56 -11.43
C ASN A 62 6.53 -1.14 -10.54
N LEU A 63 7.76 -1.43 -10.97
CA LEU A 63 8.98 -1.10 -10.21
C LEU A 63 9.49 0.30 -10.57
N GLY A 64 9.51 1.20 -9.59
CA GLY A 64 10.15 2.50 -9.72
C GLY A 64 11.68 2.43 -9.62
N GLN A 65 12.32 3.60 -9.71
CA GLN A 65 13.76 3.74 -9.55
C GLN A 65 14.22 3.35 -8.14
N CYS A 66 15.37 2.68 -8.06
CA CYS A 66 16.08 2.47 -6.81
C CYS A 66 16.90 3.70 -6.44
N ARG A 67 16.85 4.11 -5.17
CA ARG A 67 17.66 5.22 -4.63
C ARG A 67 18.37 4.76 -3.37
N CYS A 68 19.69 4.95 -3.33
CA CYS A 68 20.54 4.55 -2.23
C CYS A 68 20.95 5.76 -1.39
N GLN A 69 20.99 5.59 -0.08
CA GLN A 69 21.57 6.58 0.83
C GLN A 69 23.10 6.48 0.78
N PRO A 70 23.83 7.61 0.90
CA PRO A 70 25.27 7.58 1.10
C PRO A 70 25.62 6.74 2.32
N ALA A 71 26.65 5.92 2.21
CA ALA A 71 27.24 5.18 3.33
C ALA A 71 28.75 5.33 3.30
N ALA A 72 29.39 5.31 4.46
CA ALA A 72 30.84 5.29 4.57
C ALA A 72 31.42 4.01 3.96
N GLU A 73 32.71 4.04 3.62
CA GLU A 73 33.42 2.85 3.14
C GLU A 73 33.38 1.73 4.20
N GLY A 74 33.26 0.47 3.75
CA GLY A 74 33.05 -0.68 4.62
C GLY A 74 31.64 -0.83 5.23
N GLN A 75 30.76 0.16 5.12
CA GLN A 75 29.37 0.05 5.61
C GLN A 75 28.40 -0.51 4.57
N ASN A 76 27.32 -1.14 5.06
CA ASN A 76 26.21 -1.56 4.21
C ASN A 76 25.44 -0.33 3.70
N ARG A 77 25.23 -0.26 2.38
CA ARG A 77 24.43 0.78 1.73
C ARG A 77 22.96 0.41 1.84
N THR A 78 22.12 1.36 2.25
CA THR A 78 20.67 1.17 2.35
C THR A 78 19.98 1.83 1.17
N CYS A 79 19.23 1.05 0.41
CA CYS A 79 18.52 1.50 -0.77
C CYS A 79 17.01 1.27 -0.63
N ARG A 80 16.25 2.19 -1.19
CA ARG A 80 14.78 2.17 -1.24
C ARG A 80 14.33 2.13 -2.69
N ILE A 81 13.35 1.28 -2.98
CA ILE A 81 12.54 1.39 -4.21
C ILE A 81 11.13 1.86 -3.81
N ASN A 82 10.54 2.69 -4.64
CA ASN A 82 9.09 2.91 -4.64
C ASN A 82 8.52 2.00 -5.74
N TYR A 83 7.36 1.41 -5.51
CA TYR A 83 6.71 0.52 -6.47
C TYR A 83 5.19 0.63 -6.33
N GLU A 84 4.48 0.28 -7.39
CA GLU A 84 3.02 0.19 -7.38
C GLU A 84 2.61 -1.27 -7.55
N ILE A 85 1.55 -1.68 -6.84
CA ILE A 85 0.92 -2.99 -6.98
C ILE A 85 -0.50 -2.79 -7.49
N LEU A 86 -0.92 -3.64 -8.43
CA LEU A 86 -2.28 -3.68 -8.94
C LEU A 86 -3.12 -4.64 -8.08
N THR A 87 -3.96 -4.11 -7.21
CA THR A 87 -4.84 -4.90 -6.34
C THR A 87 -6.12 -5.32 -7.07
N LYS A 88 -6.79 -6.37 -6.57
CA LYS A 88 -8.24 -6.49 -6.63
C LYS A 88 -8.73 -6.01 -5.27
N GLU A 89 -9.64 -5.05 -5.25
CA GLU A 89 -10.31 -4.62 -4.01
C GLU A 89 -11.32 -5.67 -3.51
#